data_AF-A0A8J7MU03-F1
#
_entry.id   AF-A0A8J7MU03-F1
#
_cell.length_a   1.000
_cell.length_b   1.000
_cell.length_c   1.000
_cell.angle_alpha   90.00
_cell.angle_beta   90.00
_cell.angle_gamma   90.00
#
_symmetry.space_group_name_H-M   'P 1'
#
loop_
_entity.id
_entity.type
_entity.pdbx_description
1 polymer ?
#
loop_
_entity_poly.entity_id
_entity_poly.type
_entity_poly.pdbx_seq_one_letter_code
_entity_poly.pdbx_strand_id
1 'polypeptide(L)'
;MAAPLDGKTYIIELSSTQYSSGYGEYLLPPLAKAMRHSGMTAKNGPGADVVVNVVPESDVGKWVKTTQGKEWLYTLSVTVGISPGETSLPYDGTPVFGVRASLLTPNADREDELACLIGLAARTAVANYRPKGILKVDGRSCARGN
;
A
#
# COMPACT_ATOMS: atom_id res chain seq x y z
N MET A 1 2.54 -22.98 -12.95
CA MET A 1 1.47 -22.96 -11.92
C MET A 1 0.88 -21.57 -11.95
N ALA A 2 -0.44 -21.43 -12.06
CA ALA A 2 -1.10 -20.10 -12.01
C ALA A 2 -0.84 -19.48 -10.64
N ALA A 3 -0.59 -18.17 -10.59
CA ALA A 3 -0.47 -17.47 -9.32
C ALA A 3 -1.83 -17.49 -8.60
N PRO A 4 -1.87 -17.43 -7.25
CA PRO A 4 -3.12 -17.60 -6.47
C PRO A 4 -4.24 -16.62 -6.83
N LEU A 5 -3.89 -15.50 -7.47
CA LEU A 5 -4.79 -14.41 -7.82
C LEU A 5 -5.07 -14.30 -9.33
N ASP A 6 -4.43 -15.12 -10.18
CA ASP A 6 -4.61 -15.03 -11.63
C ASP A 6 -6.08 -15.24 -12.02
N GLY A 7 -6.63 -14.34 -12.84
CA GLY A 7 -8.02 -14.41 -13.31
C GLY A 7 -9.09 -14.06 -12.25
N LYS A 8 -8.70 -13.74 -11.02
CA LYS A 8 -9.63 -13.29 -9.98
C LYS A 8 -10.13 -11.87 -10.24
N THR A 9 -11.27 -11.55 -9.65
CA THR A 9 -11.85 -10.21 -9.62
C THR A 9 -11.51 -9.49 -8.33
N TYR A 10 -11.32 -8.18 -8.40
CA TYR A 10 -11.03 -7.34 -7.22
C TYR A 10 -11.90 -6.09 -7.17
N ILE A 11 -12.17 -5.64 -5.95
CA ILE A 11 -12.59 -4.26 -5.67
C ILE A 11 -11.52 -3.55 -4.86
N ILE A 12 -11.45 -2.23 -4.98
CA ILE A 12 -10.65 -1.39 -4.08
C ILE A 12 -11.61 -0.76 -3.08
N GLU A 13 -11.30 -0.91 -1.81
CA GLU A 13 -12.05 -0.31 -0.71
C GLU A 13 -11.10 0.56 0.11
N LEU A 14 -11.55 1.77 0.42
CA LEU A 14 -10.87 2.71 1.31
C LEU A 14 -11.65 2.78 2.62
N SER A 15 -10.97 3.07 3.72
CA SER A 15 -11.68 3.33 4.96
C SER A 15 -12.56 4.58 4.81
N SER A 16 -13.64 4.65 5.59
CA SER A 16 -14.55 5.82 5.59
C SER A 16 -13.81 7.13 5.88
N THR A 17 -12.81 7.08 6.75
CA THR A 17 -11.94 8.22 7.07
C THR A 17 -11.12 8.67 5.87
N GLN A 18 -10.49 7.75 5.14
CA GLN A 18 -9.73 8.06 3.92
C GLN A 18 -10.61 8.68 2.83
N TYR A 19 -11.83 8.16 2.68
CA TYR A 19 -12.80 8.70 1.74
C TYR A 19 -13.22 10.13 2.12
N SER A 20 -13.53 10.37 3.40
CA SER A 20 -13.97 11.69 3.87
C SER A 20 -12.88 12.77 3.86
N SER A 21 -11.61 12.39 3.97
CA SER A 21 -10.48 13.31 4.05
C SER A 21 -9.84 13.65 2.70
N GLY A 22 -10.39 13.16 1.58
CA GLY A 22 -9.85 13.41 0.24
C GLY A 22 -8.60 12.57 -0.11
N TYR A 23 -8.12 11.71 0.81
CA TYR A 23 -6.95 10.86 0.56
C TYR A 23 -7.13 9.90 -0.62
N GLY A 24 -8.39 9.59 -1.00
CA GLY A 24 -8.67 8.77 -2.17
C GLY A 24 -8.03 9.28 -3.46
N GLU A 25 -7.88 10.60 -3.63
CA GLU A 25 -7.26 11.21 -4.82
C GLU A 25 -5.77 10.84 -4.97
N TYR A 26 -5.06 10.69 -3.85
CA TYR A 26 -3.63 10.37 -3.82
C TYR A 26 -3.36 8.87 -3.71
N LEU A 27 -4.27 8.13 -3.07
CA LEU A 27 -4.10 6.70 -2.80
C LEU A 27 -4.58 5.81 -3.96
N LEU A 28 -5.71 6.15 -4.60
CA LEU A 28 -6.32 5.29 -5.61
C LEU A 28 -5.53 5.22 -6.92
N PRO A 29 -5.04 6.32 -7.51
CA PRO A 29 -4.36 6.24 -8.81
C PRO A 29 -3.13 5.30 -8.82
N PRO A 30 -2.17 5.39 -7.87
CA PRO A 30 -1.03 4.48 -7.86
C PRO A 30 -1.43 3.03 -7.55
N LEU A 31 -2.42 2.82 -6.67
CA LEU A 31 -2.94 1.48 -6.37
C LEU A 31 -3.59 0.86 -7.61
N ALA A 32 -4.56 1.55 -8.24
CA ALA A 32 -5.25 1.09 -9.42
C ALA A 32 -4.29 0.84 -10.60
N LYS A 33 -3.23 1.66 -10.74
CA LYS A 33 -2.15 1.40 -11.71
C LYS A 33 -1.46 0.07 -11.43
N ALA A 34 -1.07 -0.22 -10.19
CA ALA A 34 -0.44 -1.49 -9.84
C ALA A 34 -1.38 -2.69 -10.07
N MET A 35 -2.65 -2.56 -9.69
CA MET A 35 -3.63 -3.63 -9.84
C MET A 35 -3.95 -3.96 -11.30
N ARG A 36 -3.96 -2.97 -12.21
CA ARG A 36 -4.14 -3.22 -13.65
C ARG A 36 -3.06 -4.13 -14.25
N HIS A 37 -1.88 -4.20 -13.65
CA HIS A 37 -0.78 -5.07 -14.09
C HIS A 37 -0.73 -6.42 -13.35
N SER A 38 -1.70 -6.71 -12.48
CA SER A 38 -1.73 -7.93 -11.66
C SER A 38 -2.30 -9.17 -12.36
N GLY A 39 -2.92 -9.00 -13.54
CA GLY A 39 -3.69 -10.08 -14.19
C GLY A 39 -5.08 -10.33 -13.59
N MET A 40 -5.48 -9.55 -12.58
CA MET A 40 -6.84 -9.55 -12.04
C MET A 40 -7.76 -8.59 -12.78
N THR A 41 -9.07 -8.83 -12.67
CA THR A 41 -10.11 -7.99 -13.29
C THR A 41 -10.78 -7.08 -12.27
N ALA A 42 -10.80 -5.78 -12.52
CA ALA A 42 -11.52 -4.84 -11.67
C ALA A 42 -13.04 -5.07 -11.76
N LYS A 43 -13.75 -5.00 -10.63
CA LYS A 43 -15.21 -5.08 -10.55
C LYS A 43 -15.78 -3.82 -9.89
N ASN A 44 -17.02 -3.49 -10.25
CA ASN A 44 -17.78 -2.41 -9.61
C ASN A 44 -18.82 -3.04 -8.68
N GLY A 45 -18.58 -2.99 -7.37
CA GLY A 45 -19.54 -3.44 -6.36
C GLY A 45 -19.29 -4.85 -5.79
N PRO A 46 -20.20 -5.33 -4.93
CA PRO A 46 -20.01 -6.54 -4.13
C PRO A 46 -19.87 -7.81 -4.97
N GLY A 47 -19.27 -8.85 -4.36
CA GLY A 47 -19.05 -10.14 -5.00
C GLY A 47 -17.81 -10.21 -5.89
N ALA A 48 -16.78 -9.40 -5.62
CA ALA A 48 -15.44 -9.68 -6.11
C ALA A 48 -14.82 -10.85 -5.33
N ASP A 49 -13.81 -11.50 -5.89
CA ASP A 49 -13.09 -12.57 -5.19
C ASP A 49 -12.25 -12.03 -4.02
N VAL A 50 -11.72 -10.82 -4.17
CA VAL A 50 -10.88 -10.15 -3.17
C VAL A 50 -11.21 -8.66 -3.03
N VAL A 51 -11.01 -8.15 -1.81
CA VAL A 51 -10.97 -6.73 -1.49
C VAL A 51 -9.52 -6.30 -1.34
N VAL A 52 -9.16 -5.21 -2.00
CA VAL A 52 -7.83 -4.60 -1.94
C VAL A 52 -7.94 -3.25 -1.25
N ASN A 53 -7.02 -2.95 -0.35
CA ASN A 53 -7.03 -1.69 0.38
C ASN A 53 -5.63 -1.16 0.62
N VAL A 54 -5.54 0.09 1.04
CA VAL A 54 -4.27 0.78 1.25
C VAL A 54 -4.35 1.64 2.51
N VAL A 55 -3.32 1.56 3.36
CA VAL A 55 -3.23 2.28 4.63
C VAL A 55 -1.88 2.98 4.69
N PRO A 56 -1.83 4.32 4.53
CA PRO A 56 -0.62 5.11 4.77
C PRO A 56 -0.44 5.38 6.27
N GLU A 57 0.81 5.38 6.73
CA GLU A 57 1.24 5.67 8.09
C GLU A 57 2.52 6.52 8.03
N SER A 58 2.67 7.51 8.90
CA SER A 58 3.94 8.23 9.07
C SER A 58 4.23 8.41 10.55
N ASP A 59 5.51 8.34 10.94
CA ASP A 59 5.94 8.73 12.28
C ASP A 59 6.07 10.26 12.43
N VAL A 60 6.40 10.71 13.65
CA VAL A 60 6.60 12.13 13.98
C VAL A 60 7.98 12.67 13.55
N GLY A 61 8.80 11.86 12.89
CA GLY A 61 10.18 12.18 12.55
C GLY A 61 11.17 12.01 13.70
N LYS A 62 12.44 11.86 13.34
CA LYS A 62 13.57 11.75 14.28
C LYS A 62 14.88 12.19 13.66
N TRP A 63 15.81 12.66 14.49
CA TRP A 63 17.19 12.90 14.08
C TRP A 63 17.92 11.58 13.83
N VAL A 64 18.42 11.40 12.61
CA VAL A 64 19.23 10.25 12.20
C VAL A 64 20.65 10.73 11.91
N LYS A 65 21.66 9.97 12.35
CA LYS A 65 23.06 10.26 12.08
C LYS A 65 23.41 9.83 10.64
N THR A 66 23.94 10.74 9.85
CA THR A 66 24.41 10.52 8.48
C THR A 66 25.92 10.77 8.39
N THR A 67 26.52 10.50 7.23
CA THR A 67 27.93 10.84 6.95
C THR A 67 28.19 12.35 6.94
N GLN A 68 27.15 13.16 6.73
CA GLN A 68 27.21 14.62 6.64
C GLN A 68 26.78 15.33 7.95
N GLY A 69 26.33 14.58 8.97
CA GLY A 69 25.91 15.14 10.25
C GLY A 69 24.66 14.47 10.83
N LYS A 70 23.65 15.27 11.16
CA LYS A 70 22.33 14.79 11.59
C LYS A 70 21.28 15.33 10.62
N GLU A 71 20.39 14.45 10.20
CA GLU A 71 19.27 14.78 9.31
C GLU A 71 17.96 14.42 10.01
N TRP A 72 16.95 15.27 9.88
CA TRP A 72 15.62 14.99 10.40
C TRP A 72 14.88 14.14 9.36
N LEU A 73 14.56 12.90 9.71
CA LEU A 73 13.91 11.95 8.81
C LEU A 73 12.62 11.41 9.40
N TYR A 74 11.63 11.23 8.53
CA TYR A 74 10.36 10.58 8.79
C TYR A 74 10.41 9.14 8.32
N THR A 75 9.73 8.24 9.03
CA THR A 75 9.43 6.90 8.53
C THR A 75 8.05 6.91 7.91
N LEU A 76 7.98 7.01 6.58
CA LEU A 76 6.76 6.83 5.82
C LEU A 76 6.53 5.33 5.59
N SER A 77 5.34 4.82 5.86
CA SER A 77 4.95 3.44 5.61
C SER A 77 3.62 3.35 4.87
N VAL A 78 3.50 2.40 3.96
CA VAL A 78 2.26 2.10 3.27
C VAL A 78 2.00 0.61 3.37
N THR A 79 0.83 0.25 3.87
CA THR A 79 0.36 -1.14 3.87
C THR A 79 -0.68 -1.32 2.76
N VAL A 80 -0.40 -2.17 1.78
CA VAL A 80 -1.41 -2.62 0.80
C VAL A 80 -1.88 -4.02 1.19
N GLY A 81 -3.18 -4.17 1.34
CA GLY A 81 -3.83 -5.38 1.78
C GLY A 81 -4.62 -6.08 0.70
N ILE A 82 -4.74 -7.41 0.84
CA ILE A 82 -5.61 -8.26 0.03
C ILE A 82 -6.37 -9.19 0.98
N SER A 83 -7.69 -9.03 1.03
CA SER A 83 -8.60 -9.83 1.86
C SER A 83 -9.63 -10.55 0.97
N PRO A 84 -10.24 -11.67 1.40
CA PRO A 84 -11.36 -12.27 0.67
C PRO A 84 -12.52 -11.29 0.46
N GLY A 85 -13.23 -11.39 -0.67
CA GLY A 85 -14.27 -10.46 -1.11
C GLY A 85 -15.45 -10.24 -0.14
N GLU A 86 -15.71 -11.20 0.74
CA GLU A 86 -16.76 -11.13 1.76
C GLU A 86 -16.27 -10.53 3.09
N THR A 87 -14.99 -10.18 3.18
CA THR A 87 -14.40 -9.62 4.40
C THR A 87 -14.67 -8.12 4.43
N SER A 88 -15.51 -7.66 5.37
CA SER A 88 -15.56 -6.24 5.72
C SER A 88 -14.19 -5.81 6.25
N LEU A 89 -13.61 -4.78 5.65
CA LEU A 89 -12.38 -4.21 6.19
C LEU A 89 -12.65 -3.70 7.62
N PRO A 90 -11.78 -4.00 8.59
CA PRO A 90 -11.90 -3.38 9.90
C PRO A 90 -11.78 -1.86 9.77
N TYR A 91 -12.28 -1.12 10.77
CA TYR A 91 -12.36 0.33 10.74
C TYR A 91 -11.00 1.02 10.50
N ASP A 92 -9.93 0.40 11.00
CA ASP A 92 -8.54 0.84 10.81
C ASP A 92 -7.94 0.47 9.44
N GLY A 93 -8.66 -0.31 8.64
CA GLY A 93 -8.21 -0.80 7.34
C GLY A 93 -7.12 -1.87 7.42
N THR A 94 -6.87 -2.51 8.58
CA THR A 94 -5.83 -3.54 8.64
C THR A 94 -6.26 -4.80 7.86
N PRO A 95 -5.51 -5.24 6.84
CA PRO A 95 -5.93 -6.38 6.03
C PRO A 95 -5.55 -7.72 6.67
N VAL A 96 -6.26 -8.79 6.27
CA VAL A 96 -5.96 -10.16 6.72
C VAL A 96 -4.54 -10.57 6.26
N PHE A 97 -4.21 -10.26 5.01
CA PHE A 97 -2.86 -10.29 4.47
C PHE A 97 -2.48 -8.94 3.87
N GLY A 98 -1.25 -8.48 4.10
CA GLY A 98 -0.77 -7.24 3.51
C GLY A 98 0.74 -7.17 3.38
N VAL A 99 1.18 -6.21 2.58
CA VAL A 99 2.59 -5.82 2.47
C VAL A 99 2.74 -4.40 2.96
N ARG A 100 3.60 -4.20 3.96
CA ARG A 100 4.02 -2.90 4.46
C ARG A 100 5.36 -2.52 3.84
N ALA A 101 5.35 -1.52 2.96
CA ALA A 101 6.55 -0.88 2.45
C ALA A 101 6.90 0.33 3.32
N SER A 102 8.17 0.50 3.68
CA SER A 102 8.62 1.62 4.52
C SER A 102 9.81 2.37 3.91
N LEU A 103 9.80 3.69 4.02
CA LEU A 103 10.84 4.59 3.52
C LEU A 103 11.25 5.56 4.63
N LEU A 104 12.55 5.80 4.76
CA LEU A 104 13.05 6.97 5.49
C LEU A 104 13.19 8.14 4.51
N THR A 105 12.54 9.26 4.80
CA THR A 105 12.52 10.42 3.92
C THR A 105 12.63 11.72 4.73
N PRO A 106 13.32 12.77 4.23
CA PRO A 106 13.30 14.08 4.85
C PRO A 106 11.96 14.81 4.69
N ASN A 107 11.04 14.31 3.84
CA ASN A 107 9.75 14.93 3.60
C ASN A 107 8.64 13.87 3.51
N ALA A 108 7.82 13.75 4.56
CA ALA A 108 6.73 12.78 4.65
C ALA A 108 5.56 13.06 3.68
N ASP A 109 5.45 14.29 3.16
CA ASP A 109 4.34 14.73 2.31
C ASP A 109 4.65 14.60 0.80
N ARG A 110 5.78 13.96 0.44
CA ARG A 110 6.17 13.70 -0.95
C ARG A 110 5.21 12.70 -1.61
N GLU A 111 4.28 13.22 -2.42
CA GLU A 111 3.32 12.40 -3.16
C GLU A 111 3.97 11.38 -4.12
N ASP A 112 5.11 11.71 -4.72
CA ASP A 112 5.81 10.79 -5.63
C ASP A 112 6.43 9.59 -4.91
N GLU A 113 6.97 9.80 -3.70
CA GLU A 113 7.47 8.70 -2.83
C GLU A 113 6.31 7.85 -2.34
N LEU A 114 5.22 8.47 -1.91
CA LEU A 114 4.00 7.78 -1.50
C LEU A 114 3.45 6.91 -2.64
N ALA A 115 3.32 7.46 -3.85
CA ALA A 115 2.85 6.74 -5.03
C ALA A 115 3.76 5.56 -5.38
N CYS A 116 5.09 5.72 -5.24
CA CYS A 116 6.04 4.63 -5.44
C CYS A 116 5.86 3.53 -4.38
N LEU A 117 5.72 3.89 -3.10
CA LEU A 117 5.51 2.94 -2.01
C LEU A 117 4.22 2.13 -2.19
N ILE A 118 3.12 2.79 -2.56
CA ILE A 118 1.85 2.11 -2.87
C ILE A 118 2.06 1.10 -4.00
N GLY A 119 2.71 1.51 -5.08
CA GLY A 119 3.00 0.61 -6.19
C GLY A 119 3.88 -0.58 -5.80
N LEU A 120 4.92 -0.35 -4.98
CA LEU A 120 5.81 -1.39 -4.48
C LEU A 120 5.05 -2.39 -3.59
N ALA A 121 4.30 -1.89 -2.61
CA ALA A 121 3.51 -2.71 -1.71
C ALA A 121 2.47 -3.53 -2.47
N ALA A 122 1.72 -2.92 -3.40
CA ALA A 122 0.69 -3.60 -4.18
C ALA A 122 1.26 -4.72 -5.07
N ARG A 123 2.33 -4.44 -5.84
CA ARG A 123 2.97 -5.48 -6.68
C ARG A 123 3.49 -6.63 -5.83
N THR A 124 4.10 -6.31 -4.69
CA THR A 124 4.62 -7.33 -3.77
C THR A 124 3.48 -8.15 -3.17
N ALA A 125 2.37 -7.51 -2.80
CA ALA A 125 1.20 -8.18 -2.20
C ALA A 125 0.58 -9.17 -3.17
N VAL A 126 0.42 -8.77 -4.44
CA VAL A 126 -0.06 -9.67 -5.50
C VAL A 126 0.90 -10.86 -5.68
N ALA A 127 2.21 -10.57 -5.82
CA ALA A 127 3.20 -11.61 -6.09
C ALA A 127 3.41 -12.59 -4.92
N ASN A 128 3.14 -12.16 -3.69
CA ASN A 128 3.39 -12.94 -2.47
C ASN A 128 2.12 -13.23 -1.68
N TYR A 129 0.96 -13.24 -2.34
CA TYR A 129 -0.33 -13.41 -1.68
C TYR A 129 -0.36 -14.64 -0.78
N ARG A 130 -0.85 -14.45 0.45
CA ARG A 130 -1.05 -15.50 1.46
C ARG A 130 -2.40 -15.33 2.13
N PRO A 131 -2.96 -16.38 2.77
CA PRO A 131 -4.21 -16.26 3.51
C PRO A 131 -4.16 -15.27 4.68
N LYS A 132 -2.98 -15.05 5.28
CA LYS A 132 -2.80 -14.15 6.42
C LYS A 132 -1.38 -13.62 6.55
N GLY A 133 -1.23 -12.52 7.28
CA GLY A 133 0.03 -11.99 7.79
C GLY A 133 0.49 -10.71 7.08
N ILE A 134 1.49 -10.04 7.68
CA ILE A 134 2.08 -8.82 7.13
C ILE A 134 3.52 -9.10 6.70
N LEU A 135 3.81 -8.90 5.43
CA LEU A 135 5.18 -8.91 4.91
C LEU A 135 5.71 -7.47 4.93
N LYS A 136 6.97 -7.29 5.35
CA LYS A 136 7.63 -5.99 5.32
C LYS A 136 8.58 -5.93 4.13
N VAL A 137 8.59 -4.82 3.42
CA VAL A 137 9.54 -4.56 2.33
C VAL A 137 10.20 -3.20 2.49
N ASP A 138 11.47 -3.14 2.08
CA ASP A 138 12.24 -1.90 2.08
C ASP A 138 11.84 -1.03 0.88
N GLY A 139 11.40 0.19 1.16
CA GLY A 139 11.00 1.19 0.19
C GLY A 139 12.11 2.13 -0.26
N ARG A 140 13.38 1.90 0.11
CA ARG A 140 14.51 2.78 -0.28
C ARG A 140 14.61 3.08 -1.77
N SER A 141 14.17 2.17 -2.65
CA SER A 141 14.14 2.44 -4.09
C SER A 141 13.15 3.54 -4.50
N CYS A 142 12.24 3.92 -3.60
CA CYS A 142 11.28 5.00 -3.77
C CYS A 142 11.80 6.36 -3.28
N ALA A 143 12.93 6.39 -2.57
CA ALA A 143 13.59 7.65 -2.24
C ALA A 143 14.09 8.31 -3.53
N ARG A 144 13.78 9.59 -3.76
CA ARG A 144 14.55 10.37 -4.75
C ARG A 144 15.78 10.97 -4.09
N GLY A 145 16.89 10.97 -4.84
CA GLY A 145 18.10 11.71 -4.48
C GLY A 145 19.23 10.88 -3.89
N ASN A 146 19.26 9.56 -4.11
CA ASN A 146 20.51 8.79 -4.00
C ASN A 146 21.42 9.08 -5.19
#